data_AF-A0A1Y2WDC6-F1
#
_entry.id   AF-A0A1Y2WDC6-F1
#
_cell.length_a   1.000
_cell.length_b   1.000
_cell.length_c   1.000
_cell.angle_alpha   90.00
_cell.angle_beta   90.00
_cell.angle_gamma   90.00
#
_symmetry.space_group_name_H-M   'P 1'
#
loop_
_entity.id
_entity.type
_entity.pdbx_description
1 polymer ?
#
loop_
_entity_poly.entity_id
_entity_poly.type
_entity_poly.pdbx_seq_one_letter_code
_entity_poly.pdbx_strand_id
1 'polypeptide(L)'
;MALPTDIASIESAADFDDGSHSYLFYTNTDGSIAYYVSNTTTESNKTTYNPSSIKIAGKYVYSAPRRVSAVSYTYNHQKEIRVYYVTRETTGTGPVRYLLNELCKTGKGDWYDGELNSNPVYCSERCSITANVGEGQHNLKVFFKNEQNVPSIAWVGLGETQWTNRRLNGVSYDD
;
A
#
# COMPACT_ATOMS: atom_id res chain seq x y z
N MET A 1 14.88 -11.14 -18.24
CA MET A 1 13.93 -11.11 -17.11
C MET A 1 13.83 -9.66 -16.68
N ALA A 2 12.71 -9.00 -16.92
CA ALA A 2 12.59 -7.58 -16.58
C ALA A 2 12.37 -7.43 -15.06
N LEU A 3 13.08 -6.47 -14.46
CA LEU A 3 13.18 -6.31 -13.01
C LEU A 3 11.89 -5.70 -12.43
N PRO A 4 11.58 -5.96 -11.14
CA PRO A 4 10.52 -5.26 -10.43
C PRO A 4 10.74 -3.76 -10.53
N THR A 5 9.66 -3.01 -10.76
CA THR A 5 9.75 -1.55 -11.00
C THR A 5 9.60 -0.72 -9.73
N ASP A 6 8.97 -1.28 -8.70
CA ASP A 6 8.83 -0.65 -7.40
C ASP A 6 8.68 -1.70 -6.31
N ILE A 7 9.15 -1.40 -5.11
CA ILE A 7 9.16 -2.30 -3.95
C ILE A 7 8.76 -1.56 -2.68
N ALA A 8 8.12 -2.28 -1.76
CA ALA A 8 7.86 -1.81 -0.41
C ALA A 8 8.07 -2.96 0.58
N SER A 9 8.66 -2.67 1.74
CA SER A 9 8.90 -3.68 2.77
C SER A 9 8.31 -3.26 4.11
N ILE A 10 7.80 -4.22 4.85
CA ILE A 10 7.30 -4.02 6.22
C ILE A 10 7.76 -5.18 7.09
N GLU A 11 8.01 -4.87 8.36
CA GLU A 11 7.96 -5.86 9.42
C GLU A 11 6.54 -5.90 9.94
N SER A 12 5.97 -7.09 9.96
CA SER A 12 4.64 -7.26 10.51
C SER A 12 4.76 -7.86 11.90
N ALA A 13 4.17 -7.16 12.88
CA ALA A 13 4.18 -7.57 14.27
C ALA A 13 3.65 -8.99 14.44
N ALA A 14 4.09 -9.66 15.50
CA ALA A 14 3.62 -10.99 15.83
C ALA A 14 2.10 -11.00 16.03
N ASP A 15 1.43 -11.94 15.38
CA ASP A 15 0.14 -12.40 15.88
C ASP A 15 0.39 -13.34 17.07
N PHE A 16 -0.61 -13.54 17.93
CA PHE A 16 -0.47 -14.32 19.17
C PHE A 16 0.15 -15.72 18.95
N ASP A 17 -0.01 -16.29 17.75
CA ASP A 17 0.40 -17.66 17.43
C ASP A 17 1.45 -17.81 16.32
N ASP A 18 1.92 -16.73 15.68
CA ASP A 18 2.74 -16.84 14.44
C ASP A 18 4.08 -16.09 14.46
N GLY A 19 4.28 -15.20 15.44
CA GLY A 19 5.50 -14.39 15.47
C GLY A 19 5.56 -13.35 14.34
N SER A 20 6.62 -12.53 14.35
CA SER A 20 6.80 -11.45 13.37
C SER A 20 7.33 -11.98 12.04
N HIS A 21 6.84 -11.44 10.93
CA HIS A 21 7.29 -11.79 9.59
C HIS A 21 7.64 -10.55 8.78
N SER A 22 8.71 -10.66 8.00
CA SER A 22 9.12 -9.67 7.02
C SER A 22 8.36 -9.89 5.71
N TYR A 23 7.82 -8.82 5.15
CA TYR A 23 7.18 -8.85 3.83
C TYR A 23 7.91 -7.92 2.88
N LEU A 24 8.07 -8.36 1.63
CA LEU A 24 8.51 -7.54 0.50
C LEU A 24 7.42 -7.55 -0.57
N PHE A 25 6.73 -6.44 -0.75
CA PHE A 25 5.77 -6.19 -1.82
C PHE A 25 6.49 -5.63 -3.04
N TYR A 26 6.03 -6.01 -4.22
CA TYR A 26 6.58 -5.52 -5.47
C TYR A 26 5.55 -5.57 -6.60
N THR A 27 5.85 -4.82 -7.66
CA THR A 27 5.10 -4.85 -8.92
C THR A 27 5.88 -5.61 -9.98
N ASN A 28 5.21 -6.58 -10.60
CA ASN A 28 5.72 -7.27 -11.78
C ASN A 28 5.72 -6.35 -13.00
N THR A 29 6.36 -6.80 -14.07
CA THR A 29 6.49 -6.04 -15.32
C THR A 29 5.17 -5.87 -16.07
N ASP A 30 4.20 -6.76 -15.83
CA ASP A 30 2.83 -6.65 -16.30
C ASP A 30 1.95 -5.75 -15.40
N GLY A 31 2.52 -5.24 -14.30
CA GLY A 31 1.83 -4.43 -13.30
C GLY A 31 1.15 -5.23 -12.19
N SER A 32 1.11 -6.57 -12.25
CA SER A 32 0.52 -7.38 -11.18
C SER A 32 1.29 -7.21 -9.87
N ILE A 33 0.57 -7.18 -8.74
CA ILE A 33 1.16 -7.02 -7.41
C ILE A 33 1.42 -8.40 -6.79
N ALA A 34 2.62 -8.58 -6.26
CA ALA A 34 3.04 -9.79 -5.58
C ALA A 34 3.85 -9.45 -4.32
N TYR A 35 4.06 -10.45 -3.47
CA TYR A 35 4.87 -10.31 -2.28
C TYR A 35 5.71 -11.57 -2.01
N TYR A 36 6.81 -11.37 -1.31
CA TYR A 36 7.53 -12.42 -0.59
C TYR A 36 7.23 -12.28 0.90
N VAL A 37 7.24 -13.39 1.62
CA VAL A 37 7.12 -13.43 3.08
C VAL A 37 8.20 -14.34 3.65
N SER A 38 8.76 -13.96 4.81
CA SER A 38 9.71 -14.81 5.53
C SER A 38 8.99 -16.06 6.05
N ASN A 39 9.51 -17.25 5.71
CA ASN A 39 8.95 -18.53 6.20
C ASN A 39 9.25 -18.77 7.70
N THR A 40 10.17 -18.00 8.28
CA THR A 40 10.56 -18.08 9.69
C THR A 40 10.66 -16.68 10.29
N THR A 41 10.55 -16.61 11.62
CA THR A 41 10.71 -15.36 12.40
C THR A 41 12.18 -15.02 12.66
N THR A 42 13.08 -15.98 12.47
CA THR A 42 14.53 -15.83 12.59
C THR A 42 15.20 -16.15 11.27
N GLU A 43 16.06 -15.25 10.80
CA GLU A 43 16.82 -15.42 9.57
C GLU A 43 17.95 -16.43 9.72
N SER A 44 18.18 -17.20 8.66
CA SER A 44 19.30 -18.14 8.54
C SER A 44 19.70 -18.27 7.08
N ASN A 45 20.88 -18.85 6.82
CA ASN A 45 21.32 -19.15 5.45
C ASN A 45 20.41 -20.16 4.70
N LYS A 46 19.41 -20.73 5.39
CA LYS A 46 18.41 -21.64 4.81
C LYS A 46 17.03 -21.00 4.67
N THR A 47 16.84 -19.77 5.13
CA THR A 47 15.55 -19.07 5.00
C THR A 47 15.24 -18.89 3.53
N THR A 48 14.02 -19.27 3.16
CA THR A 48 13.53 -19.16 1.79
C THR A 48 12.34 -18.21 1.76
N TYR A 49 12.22 -17.51 0.64
CA TYR A 49 11.16 -16.57 0.37
C TYR A 49 10.41 -17.05 -0.87
N ASN A 50 9.15 -17.42 -0.69
CA ASN A 50 8.31 -17.86 -1.80
C ASN A 50 7.43 -16.70 -2.27
N PRO A 51 7.41 -16.40 -3.59
CA PRO A 51 6.55 -15.35 -4.10
C PRO A 51 5.09 -15.80 -4.06
N SER A 52 4.21 -14.87 -3.71
CA SER A 52 2.76 -15.05 -3.77
C SER A 52 2.14 -13.84 -4.46
N SER A 53 1.20 -14.07 -5.37
CA SER A 53 0.45 -12.98 -6.00
C SER A 53 -0.68 -12.50 -5.10
N ILE A 54 -0.93 -11.19 -5.07
CA ILE A 54 -2.13 -10.66 -4.43
C ILE A 54 -3.32 -10.87 -5.35
N LYS A 55 -4.37 -11.50 -4.81
CA LYS A 55 -5.62 -11.76 -5.52
C LYS A 55 -6.82 -11.40 -4.65
N ILE A 56 -7.84 -10.82 -5.26
CA ILE A 56 -9.15 -10.58 -4.65
C ILE A 56 -10.17 -11.40 -5.44
N ALA A 57 -10.92 -12.27 -4.74
CA ALA A 57 -11.86 -13.21 -5.37
C ALA A 57 -11.24 -13.97 -6.58
N GLY A 58 -10.00 -14.41 -6.42
CA GLY A 58 -9.24 -15.15 -7.45
C GLY A 58 -8.65 -14.31 -8.59
N LYS A 59 -8.94 -13.00 -8.66
CA LYS A 59 -8.43 -12.09 -9.70
C LYS A 59 -7.16 -11.38 -9.25
N TYR A 60 -6.17 -11.29 -10.13
CA TYR A 60 -4.94 -10.55 -9.89
C TYR A 60 -5.21 -9.04 -9.76
N VAL A 61 -4.51 -8.40 -8.83
CA VAL A 61 -4.52 -6.93 -8.66
C VAL A 61 -3.36 -6.33 -9.45
N TYR A 62 -3.63 -5.23 -10.16
CA TYR A 62 -2.66 -4.56 -11.02
C TYR A 62 -2.47 -3.10 -10.62
N SER A 63 -1.23 -2.61 -10.72
CA SER A 63 -0.86 -1.23 -10.49
C SER A 63 -0.37 -0.55 -11.78
N ALA A 64 -0.88 0.64 -12.07
CA ALA A 64 -0.53 1.49 -13.19
C ALA A 64 -0.69 2.99 -12.80
N PRO A 65 0.39 3.79 -12.68
CA PRO A 65 1.80 3.39 -12.75
C PRO A 65 2.15 2.35 -11.68
N ARG A 66 3.18 1.55 -11.94
CA ARG A 66 3.62 0.46 -11.08
C ARG A 66 4.23 1.02 -9.79
N ARG A 67 3.39 1.25 -8.78
CA ARG A 67 3.74 1.90 -7.51
C ARG A 67 3.13 1.12 -6.36
N VAL A 68 3.93 0.83 -5.35
CA VAL A 68 3.47 0.18 -4.12
C VAL A 68 4.10 0.84 -2.90
N SER A 69 3.31 0.96 -1.83
CA SER A 69 3.76 1.29 -0.48
C SER A 69 3.00 0.40 0.50
N ALA A 70 3.57 0.09 1.66
CA ALA A 70 2.92 -0.79 2.61
C ALA A 70 3.16 -0.35 4.06
N VAL A 71 2.23 -0.71 4.94
CA VAL A 71 2.36 -0.56 6.40
C VAL A 71 1.80 -1.80 7.10
N SER A 72 2.31 -2.09 8.30
CA SER A 72 1.70 -3.04 9.23
C SER A 72 1.49 -2.41 10.59
N TYR A 73 0.44 -2.83 11.29
CA TYR A 73 0.14 -2.43 12.66
C TYR A 73 -0.78 -3.47 13.32
N THR A 74 -1.00 -3.34 14.63
CA THR A 74 -2.00 -4.14 15.36
C THR A 74 -3.19 -3.26 15.71
N TYR A 75 -4.40 -3.70 15.41
CA TYR A 75 -5.65 -3.02 15.76
C TYR A 75 -6.68 -4.04 16.23
N ASN A 76 -7.36 -3.77 17.34
CA ASN A 76 -8.32 -4.69 17.96
C ASN A 76 -7.80 -6.13 18.11
N HIS A 77 -6.55 -6.28 18.54
CA HIS A 77 -5.85 -7.57 18.70
C HIS A 77 -5.67 -8.37 17.40
N GLN A 78 -5.89 -7.74 16.24
CA GLN A 78 -5.65 -8.32 14.93
C GLN A 78 -4.45 -7.64 14.28
N LYS A 79 -3.61 -8.43 13.63
CA LYS A 79 -2.56 -7.92 12.75
C LYS A 79 -3.20 -7.36 11.48
N GLU A 80 -2.78 -6.17 11.10
CA GLU A 80 -3.24 -5.47 9.91
C GLU A 80 -2.06 -5.23 8.99
N ILE A 81 -2.24 -5.53 7.70
CA ILE A 81 -1.36 -5.12 6.61
C ILE A 81 -2.19 -4.28 5.66
N ARG A 82 -1.64 -3.14 5.23
CA ARG A 82 -2.19 -2.29 4.18
C ARG A 82 -1.16 -2.12 3.09
N VAL A 83 -1.57 -2.31 1.83
CA VAL A 83 -0.75 -2.05 0.65
C VAL A 83 -1.46 -1.01 -0.19
N TYR A 84 -0.79 0.11 -0.41
CA TYR A 84 -1.27 1.20 -1.25
C TYR A 84 -0.67 1.08 -2.63
N TYR A 85 -1.49 1.30 -3.65
CA TYR A 85 -1.09 1.18 -5.05
C TYR A 85 -1.89 2.15 -5.91
N VAL A 86 -1.45 2.33 -7.16
CA VAL A 86 -2.12 3.23 -8.09
C VAL A 86 -2.77 2.46 -9.22
N THR A 87 -4.01 2.75 -9.57
CA THR A 87 -4.69 2.22 -10.77
C THR A 87 -4.91 3.33 -11.79
N ARG A 88 -5.01 2.92 -13.07
CA ARG A 88 -5.37 3.79 -14.17
C ARG A 88 -6.88 3.73 -14.38
N GLU A 89 -7.55 4.87 -14.32
CA GLU A 89 -8.96 5.03 -14.67
C GLU A 89 -9.09 5.71 -16.03
N THR A 90 -9.90 5.10 -16.89
CA THR A 90 -10.26 5.63 -18.21
C THR A 90 -11.75 5.88 -18.25
N THR A 91 -12.16 7.15 -18.17
CA THR A 91 -13.57 7.54 -18.24
C THR A 91 -13.99 7.78 -19.69
N GLY A 92 -14.05 6.72 -20.51
CA GLY A 92 -14.53 6.81 -21.91
C GLY A 92 -13.75 7.84 -22.76
N THR A 93 -14.28 9.06 -22.85
CA THR A 93 -13.70 10.20 -23.58
C THR A 93 -12.89 11.18 -22.72
N GLY A 94 -12.89 11.02 -21.39
CA GLY A 94 -12.16 11.87 -20.46
C GLY A 94 -10.65 11.62 -20.44
N PRO A 95 -9.88 12.53 -19.81
CA PRO A 95 -8.46 12.30 -19.60
C PRO A 95 -8.25 11.05 -18.74
N VAL A 96 -7.13 10.38 -18.97
CA VAL A 96 -6.66 9.30 -18.08
C VAL A 96 -6.43 9.88 -16.69
N ARG A 97 -6.97 9.23 -15.66
CA ARG A 97 -6.73 9.59 -14.27
C ARG A 97 -6.08 8.43 -13.55
N TYR A 98 -5.43 8.74 -12.44
CA TYR A 98 -4.71 7.78 -11.63
C TYR A 98 -5.26 7.80 -10.21
N LEU A 99 -5.83 6.69 -9.75
CA LEU A 99 -6.42 6.58 -8.42
C LEU A 99 -5.49 5.87 -7.47
N LEU A 100 -5.34 6.42 -6.28
CA LEU A 100 -4.75 5.74 -5.14
C LEU A 100 -5.77 4.74 -4.58
N ASN A 101 -5.33 3.50 -4.39
CA ASN A 101 -6.12 2.39 -3.89
C ASN A 101 -5.40 1.71 -2.73
N GLU A 102 -6.14 0.89 -1.99
CA GLU A 102 -5.71 0.15 -0.82
C GLU A 102 -6.12 -1.33 -0.95
N LEU A 103 -5.19 -2.20 -0.58
CA LEU A 103 -5.40 -3.62 -0.31
C LEU A 103 -5.20 -3.87 1.16
N CYS A 104 -6.07 -4.66 1.75
CA CYS A 104 -6.05 -5.01 3.16
C CYS A 104 -5.85 -6.50 3.36
N LYS A 105 -5.15 -6.86 4.42
CA LYS A 105 -5.11 -8.22 4.97
C LYS A 105 -5.16 -8.13 6.49
N THR A 106 -6.10 -8.85 7.09
CA THR A 106 -6.31 -8.92 8.55
C THR A 106 -6.01 -10.33 9.05
N GLY A 107 -5.09 -10.44 10.00
CA GLY A 107 -4.60 -11.71 10.53
C GLY A 107 -4.18 -12.67 9.43
N LYS A 108 -4.75 -13.88 9.48
CA LYS A 108 -4.52 -14.96 8.49
C LYS A 108 -5.54 -14.94 7.33
N GLY A 109 -6.47 -13.98 7.30
CA GLY A 109 -7.52 -13.89 6.29
C GLY A 109 -7.02 -13.57 4.88
N ASP A 110 -7.90 -13.65 3.88
CA ASP A 110 -7.58 -13.33 2.49
C ASP A 110 -7.37 -11.82 2.27
N TRP A 111 -6.77 -11.48 1.12
CA TRP A 111 -6.68 -10.08 0.68
C TRP A 111 -8.04 -9.56 0.23
N TYR A 112 -8.34 -8.30 0.57
CA TYR A 112 -9.57 -7.62 0.18
C TYR A 112 -9.33 -6.13 -0.12
N ASP A 113 -10.30 -5.48 -0.76
CA ASP A 113 -10.24 -4.05 -1.07
C ASP A 113 -10.40 -3.22 0.20
N GLY A 114 -9.55 -2.21 0.36
CA GLY A 114 -9.65 -1.25 1.46
C GLY A 114 -10.69 -0.17 1.22
N GLU A 115 -11.06 0.54 2.29
CA GLU A 115 -12.06 1.61 2.26
C GLU A 115 -11.60 2.80 1.41
N LEU A 116 -10.29 2.98 1.20
CA LEU A 116 -9.77 4.02 0.32
C LEU A 116 -10.32 3.87 -1.12
N ASN A 117 -10.63 2.66 -1.56
CA ASN A 117 -11.15 2.40 -2.93
C ASN A 117 -12.55 3.00 -3.12
N SER A 118 -13.29 3.23 -2.04
CA SER A 118 -14.59 3.92 -2.02
C SER A 118 -14.48 5.43 -1.79
N ASN A 119 -13.27 5.95 -1.55
CA ASN A 119 -12.98 7.36 -1.29
C ASN A 119 -11.96 7.88 -2.33
N PRO A 120 -12.41 8.32 -3.52
CA PRO A 120 -11.51 8.61 -4.63
C PRO A 120 -10.42 9.64 -4.28
N VAL A 121 -9.16 9.20 -4.29
CA VAL A 121 -7.97 10.05 -4.15
C VAL A 121 -7.16 9.98 -5.43
N TYR A 122 -7.06 11.10 -6.14
CA TYR A 122 -6.38 11.16 -7.43
C TYR A 122 -4.94 11.62 -7.30
N CYS A 123 -4.06 11.00 -8.07
CA CYS A 123 -2.63 11.23 -8.07
C CYS A 123 -2.08 11.52 -9.48
N SER A 124 -0.83 11.97 -9.58
CA SER A 124 -0.20 12.19 -10.88
C SER A 124 0.21 10.88 -11.55
N GLU A 125 0.39 10.88 -12.87
CA GLU A 125 1.01 9.76 -13.61
C GLU A 125 2.40 9.39 -13.07
N ARG A 126 3.11 10.38 -12.54
CA ARG A 126 4.44 10.22 -11.93
C ARG A 126 4.35 10.17 -10.41
N CYS A 127 3.23 9.69 -9.87
CA CYS A 127 3.05 9.64 -8.43
C CYS A 127 4.17 8.83 -7.77
N SER A 128 4.64 9.34 -6.65
CA SER A 128 5.41 8.60 -5.66
C SER A 128 4.50 8.45 -4.46
N ILE A 129 4.43 7.25 -3.90
CA ILE A 129 3.59 6.97 -2.72
C ILE A 129 4.48 6.47 -1.59
N THR A 130 4.18 6.90 -0.38
CA THR A 130 4.75 6.35 0.85
C THR A 130 3.69 6.41 1.93
N ALA A 131 3.69 5.46 2.86
CA ALA A 131 2.69 5.38 3.89
C ALA A 131 3.33 5.13 5.24
N ASN A 132 2.67 5.61 6.28
CA ASN A 132 3.06 5.32 7.65
C ASN A 132 1.84 5.19 8.56
N VAL A 133 2.07 4.46 9.63
CA VAL A 133 1.18 4.35 10.79
C VAL A 133 2.09 4.51 12.01
N GLY A 134 1.75 5.47 12.87
CA GLY A 134 2.53 5.69 14.08
C GLY A 134 2.07 4.76 15.18
N GLU A 135 3.00 4.22 15.98
CA GLU A 135 2.65 3.54 17.22
C GLU A 135 1.89 4.51 18.14
N GLY A 136 0.75 4.07 18.68
CA GLY A 136 -0.16 4.92 19.44
C GLY A 136 -0.86 6.04 18.64
N GLN A 137 -0.54 6.20 17.35
CA GLN A 137 -1.30 7.07 16.47
C GLN A 137 -2.47 6.29 15.88
N HIS A 138 -3.68 6.73 16.20
CA HIS A 138 -4.91 6.15 15.66
C HIS A 138 -5.18 6.56 14.20
N ASN A 139 -4.15 6.83 13.39
CA ASN A 139 -4.33 7.29 12.00
C ASN A 139 -3.39 6.57 11.02
N LEU A 140 -3.95 6.10 9.91
CA LEU A 140 -3.20 5.74 8.71
C LEU A 140 -2.98 6.98 7.87
N LYS A 141 -1.78 7.11 7.29
CA LYS A 141 -1.44 8.23 6.43
C LYS A 141 -0.73 7.71 5.19
N VAL A 142 -1.14 8.22 4.03
CA VAL A 142 -0.50 7.99 2.75
C VAL A 142 -0.08 9.34 2.19
N PHE A 143 1.22 9.52 1.99
CA PHE A 143 1.78 10.68 1.32
C PHE A 143 2.00 10.37 -0.15
N PHE A 144 1.59 11.30 -0.99
CA PHE A 144 1.60 11.11 -2.43
C PHE A 144 1.77 12.43 -3.19
N LYS A 145 2.01 12.36 -4.49
CA LYS A 145 1.90 13.52 -5.40
C LYS A 145 0.54 13.51 -6.08
N ASN A 146 -0.25 14.57 -5.88
CA ASN A 146 -1.59 14.69 -6.47
C ASN A 146 -1.53 14.95 -7.99
N GLU A 147 -2.68 15.12 -8.64
CA GLU A 147 -2.80 15.38 -10.09
C GLU A 147 -2.01 16.62 -10.57
N GLN A 148 -1.76 17.60 -9.69
CA GLN A 148 -0.92 18.78 -9.97
C GLN A 148 0.55 18.58 -9.60
N ASN A 149 0.97 17.34 -9.33
CA ASN A 149 2.32 16.96 -8.91
C ASN A 149 2.77 17.61 -7.58
N VAL A 150 1.81 18.01 -6.73
CA VAL A 150 2.06 18.64 -5.42
C VAL A 150 2.02 17.58 -4.30
N PRO A 151 2.98 17.57 -3.37
CA PRO A 151 2.93 16.71 -2.19
C PRO A 151 1.61 16.86 -1.42
N SER A 152 0.97 15.75 -1.12
CA SER A 152 -0.35 15.67 -0.52
C SER A 152 -0.40 14.49 0.46
N ILE A 153 -1.40 14.50 1.34
CA ILE A 153 -1.66 13.44 2.31
C ILE A 153 -3.11 13.00 2.18
N ALA A 154 -3.34 11.68 2.22
CA ALA A 154 -4.62 11.05 2.49
C ALA A 154 -4.51 10.35 3.85
N TRP A 155 -5.53 10.45 4.69
CA TRP A 155 -5.52 9.83 6.03
C TRP A 155 -6.91 9.39 6.46
N VAL A 156 -6.93 8.44 7.40
CA VAL A 156 -8.14 7.91 8.04
C VAL A 156 -7.82 7.46 9.46
N GLY A 157 -8.79 7.57 10.37
CA GLY A 157 -8.68 6.98 11.70
C GLY A 157 -8.70 5.45 11.65
N LEU A 158 -8.01 4.77 12.58
CA LEU A 158 -8.06 3.30 12.65
C LEU A 158 -9.49 2.83 12.99
N GLY A 159 -10.07 2.03 12.10
CA GLY A 159 -11.45 1.55 12.19
C GLY A 159 -12.50 2.47 11.57
N GLU A 160 -12.09 3.62 11.04
CA GLU A 160 -12.95 4.52 10.29
C GLU A 160 -12.91 4.19 8.78
N THR A 161 -13.95 4.58 8.05
CA THR A 161 -14.07 4.34 6.60
C THR A 161 -13.97 5.60 5.74
N GLN A 162 -14.02 6.79 6.38
CA GLN A 162 -14.04 8.06 5.69
C GLN A 162 -12.62 8.62 5.54
N TRP A 163 -12.06 8.47 4.35
CA TRP A 163 -10.74 9.01 4.05
C TRP A 163 -10.83 10.50 3.75
N THR A 164 -9.95 11.28 4.37
CA THR A 164 -9.76 12.70 4.05
C THR A 164 -8.44 12.88 3.32
N ASN A 165 -8.34 13.86 2.42
CA ASN A 165 -7.08 14.23 1.80
C ASN A 165 -6.89 15.76 1.69
N ARG A 166 -5.63 16.20 1.68
CA ARG A 166 -5.26 17.61 1.49
C ARG A 166 -3.87 17.75 0.90
N ARG A 167 -3.59 18.92 0.32
CA ARG A 167 -2.23 19.33 -0.08
C ARG A 167 -1.38 19.60 1.17
N LEU A 168 -0.10 19.28 1.09
CA LEU A 168 0.88 19.74 2.08
C LEU A 168 1.37 21.12 1.67
N ASN A 169 1.45 22.04 2.63
CA ASN A 169 2.03 23.36 2.37
C ASN A 169 3.52 23.19 2.10
N GLY A 170 4.00 23.82 1.02
CA GLY A 170 5.43 23.92 0.77
C GLY A 170 6.10 24.78 1.85
N VAL A 171 7.39 24.56 2.05
CA VAL A 171 8.23 25.53 2.75
C VAL A 171 8.51 26.65 1.75
N SER A 172 8.10 27.89 2.04
CA SER A 172 8.67 29.05 1.36
C SER A 172 10.05 29.27 1.94
N TYR A 173 11.09 29.14 1.11
CA TYR A 173 12.38 29.70 1.45
C TYR A 173 12.27 31.17 1.09
N ASP A 174 12.30 32.04 2.10
CA ASP A 174 12.55 33.45 1.85
C ASP A 174 14.02 33.55 1.42
N ASP A 175 14.26 33.97 0.17
CA ASP A 175 15.60 34.22 -0.40
C ASP A 175 16.35 35.35 0.34
#